data_AF-A0A165XA51-F1
#
_entry.id   AF-A0A165XA51-F1
#
_cell.length_a   1.000
_cell.length_b   1.000
_cell.length_c   1.000
_cell.angle_alpha   90.00
_cell.angle_beta   90.00
_cell.angle_gamma   90.00
#
_symmetry.space_group_name_H-M   'P 1'
#
loop_
_entity.id
_entity.type
_entity.pdbx_description
1 polymer ?
#
loop_
_entity_poly.entity_id
_entity_poly.type
_entity_poly.pdbx_seq_one_letter_code
_entity_poly.pdbx_strand_id
1 'polypeptide(L)'
;MPLRHTVGSVVVNADPKAEAIFALQTRVNGHRGNIEIFTIDFGVSKFVKDASTIRKIHDIQNVEPFLLQGSTIIVRDTDGDISPWNIDDLSAPKIKLRRRQAPVPDWGLRPDAPEAILLRPTYAIIAYTTSVEIYPLPQIPQGTSVDIIVVPLTRHKWQWPLNRGCMVEQGYSHLQHDPEATPRPIDLLIRFGSVLPWPINIVHHFVLRVNSDYQPSLPVTAINIPYLITPQLMQSLSSPIRLFFWADMALGPYGTALIIDSNQDESQNDLAQRLAGQMLCRLGNGSGSDDDMLLATSSNAVVSEEPVNGFPSMAFLVRDQDTWTRVTMDEQAGKVAFARVDGGVELLEYI
;
A
#
# COMPACT_ATOMS: atom_id res chain seq x y z
N MET A 1 -7.09 31.06 26.15
CA MET A 1 -7.69 30.63 24.87
C MET A 1 -7.85 29.12 24.91
N PRO A 2 -9.01 28.54 24.53
CA PRO A 2 -9.19 27.09 24.51
C PRO A 2 -8.23 26.45 23.51
N LEU A 3 -7.62 25.31 23.87
CA LEU A 3 -6.76 24.53 22.97
C LEU A 3 -7.59 24.04 21.78
N ARG A 4 -7.16 24.36 20.55
CA ARG A 4 -7.81 23.87 19.34
C ARG A 4 -7.24 22.50 19.00
N HIS A 5 -8.07 21.47 19.16
CA HIS A 5 -7.78 20.12 18.71
C HIS A 5 -8.25 19.96 17.26
N THR A 6 -7.39 19.44 16.39
CA THR A 6 -7.76 19.06 15.01
C THR A 6 -7.28 17.64 14.75
N VAL A 7 -7.94 16.91 13.84
CA VAL A 7 -7.44 15.60 13.39
C VAL A 7 -6.18 15.81 12.54
N GLY A 8 -5.13 15.06 12.85
CA GLY A 8 -3.85 15.09 12.14
C GLY A 8 -3.77 14.03 11.05
N SER A 9 -3.94 12.77 11.42
CA SER A 9 -4.00 11.63 10.50
C SER A 9 -4.84 10.51 11.10
N VAL A 10 -5.36 9.64 10.23
CA VAL A 10 -6.14 8.46 10.60
C VAL A 10 -5.65 7.30 9.77
N VAL A 11 -5.40 6.16 10.40
CA VAL A 11 -5.11 4.89 9.71
C VAL A 11 -6.04 3.81 10.26
N VAL A 12 -6.64 3.04 9.36
CA VAL A 12 -7.54 1.94 9.71
C VAL A 12 -6.77 0.63 9.57
N ASN A 13 -7.10 -0.36 10.39
CA ASN A 13 -6.49 -1.68 10.30
C ASN A 13 -6.78 -2.32 8.93
N ALA A 14 -5.71 -2.69 8.22
CA ALA A 14 -5.79 -3.36 6.94
C ALA A 14 -5.87 -4.89 7.04
N ASP A 15 -5.73 -5.46 8.25
CA ASP A 15 -5.86 -6.91 8.46
C ASP A 15 -7.35 -7.31 8.59
N PRO A 16 -7.90 -8.08 7.64
CA PRO A 16 -9.30 -8.49 7.67
C PRO A 16 -9.63 -9.47 8.81
N LYS A 17 -8.61 -10.08 9.43
CA LYS A 17 -8.78 -10.99 10.57
C LYS A 17 -8.70 -10.29 11.92
N ALA A 18 -8.23 -9.05 11.94
CA ALA A 18 -8.08 -8.30 13.17
C ALA A 18 -9.41 -7.68 13.61
N GLU A 19 -9.49 -7.30 14.87
CA GLU A 19 -10.57 -6.42 15.33
C GLU A 19 -10.56 -5.12 14.52
N ALA A 20 -11.75 -4.54 14.32
CA ALA A 20 -11.91 -3.30 13.60
C ALA A 20 -11.37 -2.12 14.41
N ILE A 21 -10.06 -1.92 14.32
CA ILE A 21 -9.35 -0.86 15.03
C ILE A 21 -8.87 0.22 14.07
N PHE A 22 -8.73 1.44 14.58
CA PHE A 22 -8.09 2.53 13.88
C PHE A 22 -7.21 3.33 14.82
N ALA A 23 -6.16 3.94 14.27
CA ALA A 23 -5.31 4.87 14.97
C ALA A 23 -5.60 6.30 14.51
N LEU A 24 -5.81 7.20 15.46
CA LEU A 24 -6.07 8.62 15.23
C LEU A 24 -4.94 9.43 15.85
N GLN A 25 -4.26 10.21 15.04
CA GLN A 25 -3.39 11.26 15.53
C GLN A 25 -4.17 12.56 15.67
N THR A 26 -4.13 13.16 16.85
CA THR A 26 -4.65 14.52 17.06
C THR A 26 -3.54 15.55 16.84
N ARG A 27 -3.91 16.79 16.56
CA ARG A 27 -3.01 17.95 16.57
C ARG A 27 -3.50 18.95 17.59
N VAL A 28 -2.58 19.51 18.36
CA VAL A 28 -2.86 20.52 19.39
C VAL A 28 -2.07 21.77 19.03
N ASN A 29 -2.77 22.87 18.75
CA ASN A 29 -2.15 24.11 18.28
C ASN A 29 -1.19 23.91 17.09
N GLY A 30 -1.58 23.07 16.13
CA GLY A 30 -0.78 22.75 14.94
C GLY A 30 0.35 21.74 15.16
N HIS A 31 0.67 21.37 16.39
CA HIS A 31 1.70 20.38 16.71
C HIS A 31 1.11 18.98 16.69
N ARG A 32 1.91 17.98 16.26
CA ARG A 32 1.54 16.57 16.33
C ARG A 32 1.30 16.18 17.79
N GLY A 33 0.09 15.71 18.09
CA GLY A 33 -0.33 15.24 19.41
C GLY A 33 -0.24 13.72 19.52
N ASN A 34 -0.90 13.18 20.55
CA ASN A 34 -0.93 11.75 20.85
C ASN A 34 -1.57 10.95 19.71
N ILE A 35 -1.13 9.69 19.59
CA ILE A 35 -1.80 8.66 18.80
C ILE A 35 -2.73 7.90 19.74
N GLU A 36 -4.01 7.85 19.41
CA GLU A 36 -5.03 7.10 20.14
C GLU A 36 -5.52 5.94 19.26
N ILE A 37 -5.55 4.73 19.82
CA ILE A 37 -6.05 3.52 19.18
C ILE A 37 -7.47 3.26 19.67
N PHE A 38 -8.39 3.13 18.73
CA PHE A 38 -9.81 2.92 18.97
C PHE A 38 -10.24 1.58 18.38
N THR A 39 -11.24 0.96 19.00
CA THR A 39 -12.01 -0.15 18.40
C THR A 39 -13.36 0.38 17.94
N ILE A 40 -13.86 -0.19 16.85
CA ILE A 40 -15.16 0.10 16.27
C ILE A 40 -16.10 -1.03 16.67
N ASP A 41 -17.10 -0.69 17.47
CA ASP A 41 -18.23 -1.59 17.72
C ASP A 41 -19.31 -1.37 16.66
N PHE A 42 -19.40 -2.29 15.70
CA PHE A 42 -20.43 -2.26 14.65
C PHE A 42 -21.83 -2.61 15.16
N GLY A 43 -21.97 -3.08 16.40
CA GLY A 43 -23.26 -3.37 17.02
C GLY A 43 -24.08 -2.13 17.39
N VAL A 44 -23.48 -0.94 17.33
CA VAL A 44 -24.11 0.32 17.77
C VAL A 44 -24.44 1.22 16.58
N SER A 45 -25.70 1.69 16.53
CA SER A 45 -26.24 2.49 15.42
C SER A 45 -25.60 3.87 15.16
N LYS A 46 -24.66 4.34 16.00
CA LYS A 46 -24.04 5.68 15.91
C LYS A 46 -22.52 5.62 16.05
N PHE A 47 -21.86 5.35 14.92
CA PHE A 47 -20.41 5.20 14.74
C PHE A 47 -19.51 6.18 15.54
N VAL A 48 -19.86 7.47 15.60
CA VAL A 48 -18.96 8.51 16.11
C VAL A 48 -19.02 8.69 17.63
N LYS A 49 -20.10 8.30 18.31
CA LYS A 49 -20.22 8.51 19.76
C LYS A 49 -19.71 7.34 20.59
N ASP A 50 -19.58 6.17 19.98
CA ASP A 50 -19.45 4.91 20.72
C ASP A 50 -18.11 4.19 20.44
N ALA A 51 -17.18 4.81 19.71
CA ALA A 51 -15.81 4.31 19.59
C ALA A 51 -15.11 4.37 20.96
N SER A 52 -14.80 3.21 21.55
CA SER A 52 -14.06 3.15 22.80
C SER A 52 -12.56 3.20 22.52
N THR A 53 -11.84 4.05 23.25
CA THR A 53 -10.38 4.06 23.22
C THR A 53 -9.85 2.78 23.85
N ILE A 54 -9.15 1.95 23.08
CA ILE A 54 -8.47 0.75 23.58
C ILE A 54 -7.18 1.16 24.28
N ARG A 55 -6.42 2.05 23.64
CA ARG A 55 -5.06 2.40 24.05
C ARG A 55 -4.72 3.81 23.65
N LYS A 56 -4.04 4.53 24.53
CA LYS A 56 -3.45 5.83 24.22
C LYS A 56 -1.94 5.69 24.22
N ILE A 57 -1.31 6.12 23.13
CA ILE A 57 0.13 6.16 23.02
C ILE A 57 0.57 7.59 23.31
N HIS A 58 1.00 7.81 24.56
CA HIS A 58 1.42 9.10 25.08
C HIS A 58 2.89 9.40 24.74
N ASP A 59 3.24 10.69 24.83
CA ASP A 59 4.61 11.21 24.77
C ASP A 59 5.38 10.90 23.50
N ILE A 60 4.67 10.63 22.41
CA ILE A 60 5.31 10.52 21.11
C ILE A 60 5.19 11.83 20.38
N GLN A 61 6.23 12.63 20.55
CA GLN A 61 6.43 13.79 19.71
C GLN A 61 6.96 13.32 18.35
N ASN A 62 6.59 14.04 17.30
CA ASN A 62 7.21 13.95 15.98
C ASN A 62 6.96 12.69 15.15
N VAL A 63 6.12 11.74 15.58
CA VAL A 63 5.71 10.63 14.69
C VAL A 63 4.33 10.86 14.10
N GLU A 64 4.02 10.17 13.01
CA GLU A 64 2.71 10.13 12.35
C GLU A 64 2.36 8.66 12.04
N PRO A 65 1.16 8.18 12.38
CA PRO A 65 0.76 6.84 12.00
C PRO A 65 0.58 6.77 10.48
N PHE A 66 1.12 5.72 9.87
CA PHE A 66 1.16 5.54 8.42
C PHE A 66 0.37 4.32 7.95
N LEU A 67 0.50 3.19 8.65
CA LEU A 67 -0.23 1.95 8.37
C LEU A 67 -0.58 1.27 9.68
N LEU A 68 -1.70 0.54 9.70
CA LEU A 68 -2.11 -0.32 10.79
C LEU A 68 -2.42 -1.70 10.21
N GLN A 69 -1.75 -2.74 10.69
CA GLN A 69 -1.93 -4.11 10.22
C GLN A 69 -1.86 -5.07 11.42
N GLY A 70 -2.98 -5.73 11.73
CA GLY A 70 -3.09 -6.58 12.91
C GLY A 70 -2.87 -5.76 14.18
N SER A 71 -1.97 -6.21 15.05
CA SER A 71 -1.51 -5.47 16.23
C SER A 71 -0.31 -4.56 15.95
N THR A 72 0.16 -4.45 14.71
CA THR A 72 1.33 -3.63 14.37
C THR A 72 0.91 -2.29 13.76
N ILE A 73 1.31 -1.19 14.39
CA ILE A 73 1.23 0.15 13.82
C ILE A 73 2.58 0.55 13.23
N ILE A 74 2.56 0.99 11.97
CA ILE A 74 3.72 1.61 11.35
C ILE A 74 3.63 3.11 11.58
N VAL A 75 4.67 3.68 12.19
CA VAL A 75 4.80 5.12 12.37
C VAL A 75 5.96 5.67 11.55
N ARG A 76 5.82 6.93 11.12
CA ARG A 76 6.86 7.69 10.43
C ARG A 76 7.27 8.89 11.29
N ASP A 77 8.55 9.06 11.57
CA ASP A 77 9.03 10.23 12.32
C ASP A 77 9.26 11.47 11.44
N THR A 78 9.80 12.54 12.01
CA THR A 78 10.14 13.77 11.27
C THR A 78 11.35 13.63 10.36
N ASP A 79 12.21 12.66 10.63
CA ASP A 79 13.39 12.36 9.81
C ASP A 79 13.02 11.47 8.61
N GLY A 80 11.79 10.95 8.61
CA GLY A 80 11.27 10.03 7.60
C GLY A 80 11.61 8.57 7.87
N ASP A 81 12.21 8.26 9.03
CA ASP A 81 12.44 6.88 9.45
C ASP A 81 11.10 6.22 9.76
N ILE A 82 10.98 4.95 9.37
CA ILE A 82 9.78 4.15 9.55
C ILE A 82 9.99 3.19 10.71
N SER A 83 9.03 3.06 11.61
CA SER A 83 9.13 2.13 12.74
C SER A 83 7.87 1.29 12.90
N PRO A 84 7.95 -0.05 12.76
CA PRO A 84 6.86 -0.94 13.17
C PRO A 84 6.83 -1.05 14.68
N TRP A 85 5.68 -0.79 15.29
CA TRP A 85 5.44 -0.92 16.71
C TRP A 85 4.32 -1.90 16.99
N ASN A 86 4.54 -2.81 17.93
CA ASN A 86 3.48 -3.66 18.44
C ASN A 86 2.61 -2.84 19.42
N ILE A 87 1.33 -2.69 19.10
CA ILE A 87 0.37 -1.95 19.92
C ILE A 87 0.20 -2.63 21.28
N ASP A 88 0.32 -3.95 21.35
CA ASP A 88 0.16 -4.72 22.58
C ASP A 88 1.35 -4.55 23.52
N ASP A 89 2.55 -4.38 22.96
CA ASP A 89 3.81 -4.16 23.69
C ASP A 89 4.58 -2.93 23.16
N LEU A 90 4.17 -1.76 23.64
CA LEU A 90 4.82 -0.48 23.32
C LEU A 90 6.11 -0.25 24.09
N SER A 91 6.42 -1.14 25.05
CA SER A 91 7.64 -1.07 25.86
C SER A 91 8.83 -1.76 25.19
N ALA A 92 8.55 -2.63 24.21
CA ALA A 92 9.56 -3.28 23.40
C ALA A 92 10.47 -2.24 22.69
N PRO A 93 11.76 -2.56 22.51
CA PRO A 93 12.66 -1.76 21.70
C PRO A 93 12.11 -1.53 20.31
N LYS A 94 12.35 -0.33 19.77
CA LYS A 94 11.79 0.04 18.47
C LYS A 94 12.79 -0.31 17.38
N ILE A 95 12.31 -0.94 16.31
CA ILE A 95 13.08 -1.09 15.09
C ILE A 95 12.86 0.17 14.26
N LYS A 96 13.92 0.90 13.95
CA LYS A 96 13.91 2.07 13.06
C LYS A 96 14.46 1.68 11.71
N LEU A 97 13.59 1.61 10.71
CA LEU A 97 13.92 1.39 9.32
C LEU A 97 14.42 2.72 8.74
N ARG A 98 15.73 2.91 8.84
CA ARG A 98 16.41 4.09 8.38
C ARG A 98 16.84 3.93 6.94
N ARG A 99 16.41 4.87 6.13
CA ARG A 99 16.84 4.94 4.75
C ARG A 99 18.32 5.33 4.68
N ARG A 100 19.07 4.71 3.76
CA ARG A 100 20.38 5.26 3.38
C ARG A 100 20.14 6.60 2.70
N GLN A 101 20.63 7.68 3.29
CA GLN A 101 20.52 9.03 2.73
C GLN A 101 20.92 9.00 1.25
N ALA A 102 19.92 9.18 0.38
CA ALA A 102 20.19 9.47 -1.02
C ALA A 102 20.65 10.93 -1.09
N PRO A 103 21.54 11.29 -2.03
CA PRO A 103 21.72 12.70 -2.37
C PRO A 103 20.33 13.31 -2.64
N VAL A 104 20.08 14.47 -2.05
CA VAL A 104 18.82 15.22 -2.23
C VAL A 104 18.61 15.34 -3.74
N PRO A 105 17.54 14.76 -4.29
CA PRO A 105 17.39 14.77 -5.73
C PRO A 105 17.14 16.18 -6.24
N ASP A 106 17.74 16.52 -7.39
CA ASP A 106 17.65 17.86 -8.00
C ASP A 106 16.20 18.27 -8.35
N TRP A 107 15.25 17.34 -8.36
CA TRP A 107 13.84 17.61 -8.66
C TRP A 107 13.06 18.31 -7.53
N GLY A 108 13.71 18.62 -6.40
CA GLY A 108 13.46 19.82 -5.59
C GLY A 108 12.09 20.03 -4.91
N LEU A 109 11.10 19.14 -5.06
CA LEU A 109 9.71 19.50 -4.70
C LEU A 109 8.99 18.56 -3.73
N ARG A 110 9.50 17.36 -3.42
CA ARG A 110 8.83 16.48 -2.45
C ARG A 110 9.83 15.68 -1.61
N PRO A 111 9.70 15.65 -0.27
CA PRO A 111 10.44 14.67 0.51
C PRO A 111 10.03 13.28 0.03
N ASP A 112 11.01 12.39 -0.09
CA ASP A 112 10.77 11.01 -0.48
C ASP A 112 9.97 10.33 0.63
N ALA A 113 8.72 9.99 0.35
CA ALA A 113 7.78 9.47 1.32
C ALA A 113 7.47 8.00 1.00
N PRO A 114 7.20 7.15 2.01
CA PRO A 114 6.61 5.85 1.74
C PRO A 114 5.23 6.05 1.09
N GLU A 115 4.99 5.37 -0.01
CA GLU A 115 3.68 5.30 -0.68
C GLU A 115 2.99 3.97 -0.35
N ALA A 116 3.74 2.88 -0.18
CA ALA A 116 3.21 1.60 0.27
C ALA A 116 4.24 0.83 1.13
N ILE A 117 3.74 -0.02 2.03
CA ILE A 117 4.55 -0.91 2.87
C ILE A 117 3.92 -2.30 2.89
N LEU A 118 4.74 -3.31 2.75
CA LEU A 118 4.40 -4.70 3.03
C LEU A 118 5.26 -5.21 4.18
N LEU A 119 4.60 -5.68 5.25
CA LEU A 119 5.25 -6.16 6.45
C LEU A 119 5.14 -7.69 6.54
N ARG A 120 6.28 -8.34 6.79
CA ARG A 120 6.39 -9.76 7.15
C ARG A 120 7.11 -9.90 8.49
N PRO A 121 7.09 -11.07 9.16
CA PRO A 121 7.77 -11.22 10.45
C PRO A 121 9.28 -10.98 10.41
N THR A 122 9.95 -11.29 9.29
CA THR A 122 11.42 -11.27 9.17
C THR A 122 11.95 -10.19 8.22
N TYR A 123 11.08 -9.46 7.51
CA TYR A 123 11.45 -8.38 6.61
C TYR A 123 10.29 -7.42 6.33
N ALA A 124 10.62 -6.23 5.84
CA ALA A 124 9.67 -5.27 5.30
C ALA A 124 10.07 -4.87 3.88
N ILE A 125 9.08 -4.59 3.05
CA ILE A 125 9.28 -4.00 1.72
C ILE A 125 8.57 -2.66 1.70
N ILE A 126 9.31 -1.62 1.31
CA ILE A 126 8.80 -0.25 1.31
C ILE A 126 8.95 0.31 -0.10
N ALA A 127 7.83 0.71 -0.69
CA ALA A 127 7.81 1.51 -1.91
C ALA A 127 7.78 2.98 -1.51
N TYR A 128 8.91 3.64 -1.68
CA TYR A 128 9.08 5.08 -1.56
C TYR A 128 8.75 5.78 -2.87
N THR A 129 8.60 7.11 -2.81
CA THR A 129 8.47 7.98 -3.98
C THR A 129 9.57 7.73 -5.01
N THR A 130 10.82 7.40 -4.65
CA THR A 130 11.89 7.14 -5.66
C THR A 130 12.56 5.78 -5.63
N SER A 131 12.13 4.89 -4.74
CA SER A 131 12.69 3.54 -4.70
C SER A 131 11.72 2.50 -4.19
N VAL A 132 12.02 1.24 -4.45
CA VAL A 132 11.54 0.12 -3.65
C VAL A 132 12.73 -0.48 -2.91
N GLU A 133 12.56 -0.77 -1.64
CA GLU A 133 13.63 -1.14 -0.72
C GLU A 133 13.20 -2.31 0.17
N ILE A 134 14.12 -3.24 0.44
CA ILE A 134 13.90 -4.40 1.32
C ILE A 134 14.71 -4.22 2.59
N TYR A 135 14.03 -4.28 3.74
CA TYR A 135 14.61 -4.16 5.06
C TYR A 135 14.52 -5.51 5.80
N PRO A 136 15.58 -5.97 6.46
CA PRO A 136 15.49 -7.10 7.37
C PRO A 136 14.80 -6.66 8.67
N LEU A 137 14.01 -7.54 9.28
CA LEU A 137 13.42 -7.29 10.60
C LEU A 137 14.02 -8.29 11.58
N PRO A 138 15.07 -7.88 12.33
CA PRO A 138 15.69 -8.77 13.30
C PRO A 138 14.72 -9.05 14.45
N GLN A 139 14.72 -10.30 14.93
CA GLN A 139 14.09 -10.61 16.20
C GLN A 139 14.84 -9.87 17.30
N ILE A 140 14.11 -9.12 18.12
CA ILE A 140 14.68 -8.35 19.21
C ILE A 140 14.98 -9.30 20.36
N PRO A 141 16.25 -9.49 20.76
CA PRO A 141 16.56 -10.33 21.91
C PRO A 141 15.88 -9.77 23.16
N GLN A 142 15.34 -10.66 24.00
CA GLN A 142 14.77 -10.27 25.29
C GLN A 142 15.79 -9.48 26.12
N GLY A 143 15.37 -8.35 26.71
CA GLY A 143 16.22 -7.49 27.51
C GLY A 143 17.05 -6.47 26.72
N THR A 144 16.94 -6.45 25.38
CA THR A 144 17.43 -5.30 24.61
C THR A 144 16.68 -4.05 25.09
N SER A 145 17.41 -2.97 25.40
CA SER A 145 16.81 -1.69 25.84
C SER A 145 17.04 -0.56 24.83
N VAL A 146 17.71 -0.84 23.72
CA VAL A 146 18.15 0.15 22.75
C VAL A 146 17.41 -0.06 21.44
N ASP A 147 16.93 1.03 20.84
CA ASP A 147 16.34 1.01 19.51
C ASP A 147 17.33 0.46 18.48
N ILE A 148 16.83 -0.40 17.59
CA ILE A 148 17.64 -1.04 16.55
C ILE A 148 17.45 -0.25 15.27
N ILE A 149 18.53 0.32 14.74
CA ILE A 149 18.50 1.02 13.45
C ILE A 149 18.86 0.02 12.35
N VAL A 150 17.98 -0.12 11.37
CA VAL A 150 18.13 -1.02 10.24
C VAL A 150 18.17 -0.23 8.94
N VAL A 151 19.09 -0.59 8.06
CA VAL A 151 19.21 -0.03 6.71
C VAL A 151 18.74 -1.04 5.65
N PRO A 152 18.32 -0.59 4.45
CA PRO A 152 17.87 -1.52 3.42
C PRO A 152 19.02 -2.44 2.97
N LEU A 153 18.71 -3.72 2.75
CA LEU A 153 19.63 -4.71 2.16
C LEU A 153 19.87 -4.43 0.68
N THR A 154 18.79 -4.09 -0.02
CA THR A 154 18.79 -3.84 -1.45
C THR A 154 17.78 -2.75 -1.79
N ARG A 155 18.03 -2.08 -2.92
CA ARG A 155 17.27 -0.93 -3.39
C ARG A 155 17.19 -0.96 -4.90
N HIS A 156 15.99 -0.82 -5.43
CA HIS A 156 15.76 -0.46 -6.82
C HIS A 156 15.29 1.00 -6.86
N LYS A 157 15.99 1.82 -7.66
CA LYS A 157 15.63 3.23 -7.84
C LYS A 157 14.71 3.36 -9.05
N TRP A 158 13.56 3.98 -8.84
CA TRP A 158 12.67 4.31 -9.94
C TRP A 158 13.30 5.35 -10.85
N GLN A 159 13.03 5.23 -12.14
CA GLN A 159 13.45 6.24 -13.11
C GLN A 159 12.70 7.57 -12.91
N TRP A 160 11.45 7.50 -12.41
CA TRP A 160 10.59 8.66 -12.11
C TRP A 160 10.02 8.58 -10.70
N PRO A 161 9.74 9.73 -10.06
CA PRO A 161 9.09 9.74 -8.75
C PRO A 161 7.64 9.24 -8.85
N LEU A 162 7.22 8.47 -7.86
CA LEU A 162 5.84 8.02 -7.70
C LEU A 162 4.96 9.18 -7.23
N ASN A 163 3.77 9.29 -7.78
CA ASN A 163 2.71 10.12 -7.21
C ASN A 163 1.92 9.34 -6.16
N ARG A 164 1.62 8.08 -6.50
CA ARG A 164 0.88 7.09 -5.73
C ARG A 164 1.37 5.70 -6.05
N GLY A 165 1.24 4.80 -5.08
CA GLY A 165 1.35 3.38 -5.33
C GLY A 165 0.69 2.58 -4.22
N CYS A 166 0.34 1.35 -4.54
CA CYS A 166 -0.07 0.34 -3.57
C CYS A 166 0.63 -0.98 -3.91
N MET A 167 0.72 -1.87 -2.94
CA MET A 167 1.27 -3.21 -3.15
C MET A 167 0.50 -4.26 -2.37
N VAL A 168 0.45 -5.48 -2.91
CA VAL A 168 -0.16 -6.62 -2.24
C VAL A 168 0.59 -7.90 -2.61
N GLU A 169 0.70 -8.84 -1.68
CA GLU A 169 1.14 -10.19 -2.01
C GLU A 169 0.04 -10.96 -2.73
N GLN A 170 0.43 -11.70 -3.77
CA GLN A 170 -0.51 -12.54 -4.51
C GLN A 170 -1.05 -13.66 -3.63
N GLY A 171 -2.36 -13.69 -3.45
CA GLY A 171 -3.13 -14.80 -2.91
C GLY A 171 -3.34 -15.89 -3.95
N TYR A 172 -2.98 -17.12 -3.60
CA TYR A 172 -3.43 -18.33 -4.28
C TYR A 172 -4.57 -18.96 -3.47
N SER A 173 -5.70 -19.25 -4.11
CA SER A 173 -6.88 -19.82 -3.43
C SER A 173 -6.75 -21.32 -3.12
N HIS A 174 -5.75 -22.03 -3.66
CA HIS A 174 -5.77 -23.51 -3.65
C HIS A 174 -4.54 -24.21 -3.06
N LEU A 175 -3.41 -23.54 -2.83
CA LEU A 175 -2.23 -24.19 -2.25
C LEU A 175 -2.13 -23.86 -0.77
N GLN A 176 -2.32 -24.87 0.08
CA GLN A 176 -2.15 -24.86 1.55
C GLN A 176 -0.69 -24.64 1.99
N HIS A 177 0.08 -23.83 1.27
CA HIS A 177 1.37 -23.41 1.76
C HIS A 177 1.15 -22.38 2.87
N ASP A 178 1.78 -22.65 4.01
CA ASP A 178 1.89 -21.71 5.10
C ASP A 178 2.29 -20.34 4.52
N PRO A 179 1.36 -19.36 4.52
CA PRO A 179 1.58 -18.08 3.87
C PRO A 179 2.76 -17.35 4.51
N GLU A 180 3.09 -17.65 5.77
CA GLU A 180 4.21 -17.04 6.48
C GLU A 180 5.55 -17.64 6.06
N ALA A 181 5.59 -18.93 5.73
CA ALA A 181 6.82 -19.65 5.43
C ALA A 181 7.40 -19.35 4.05
N THR A 182 6.56 -19.13 3.02
CA THR A 182 7.06 -18.94 1.65
C THR A 182 6.61 -17.59 1.09
N PRO A 183 7.54 -16.71 0.67
CA PRO A 183 7.19 -15.45 0.02
C PRO A 183 6.46 -15.72 -1.29
N ARG A 184 5.50 -14.85 -1.59
CA ARG A 184 4.73 -14.90 -2.84
C ARG A 184 5.05 -13.68 -3.67
N PRO A 185 4.90 -13.73 -5.01
CA PRO A 185 5.08 -12.54 -5.83
C PRO A 185 4.22 -11.39 -5.33
N ILE A 186 4.73 -10.17 -5.46
CA ILE A 186 4.06 -8.96 -5.00
C ILE A 186 3.62 -8.17 -6.22
N ASP A 187 2.34 -7.88 -6.31
CA ASP A 187 1.81 -6.92 -7.27
C ASP A 187 2.04 -5.51 -6.73
N LEU A 188 2.55 -4.63 -7.59
CA LEU A 188 2.67 -3.21 -7.33
C LEU A 188 1.89 -2.46 -8.40
N LEU A 189 0.94 -1.63 -7.99
CA LEU A 189 0.36 -0.61 -8.88
C LEU A 189 1.01 0.70 -8.55
N ILE A 190 1.51 1.36 -9.59
CA ILE A 190 2.30 2.58 -9.46
C ILE A 190 1.81 3.58 -10.48
N ARG A 191 1.57 4.81 -10.02
CA ARG A 191 1.44 5.98 -10.87
C ARG A 191 2.65 6.87 -10.70
N PHE A 192 3.34 7.18 -11.79
CA PHE A 192 4.42 8.16 -11.77
C PHE A 192 3.85 9.59 -11.76
N GLY A 193 4.54 10.51 -11.09
CA GLY A 193 4.18 11.92 -11.01
C GLY A 193 4.78 12.80 -12.11
N SER A 194 5.45 12.20 -13.11
CA SER A 194 6.07 12.94 -14.20
C SER A 194 5.10 13.14 -15.37
N VAL A 195 5.22 14.26 -16.08
CA VAL A 195 4.52 14.53 -17.36
C VAL A 195 5.33 14.00 -18.54
N LEU A 196 6.62 13.67 -18.34
CA LEU A 196 7.54 13.18 -19.37
C LEU A 196 8.42 12.03 -18.84
N PRO A 197 8.60 10.94 -19.60
CA PRO A 197 7.94 10.59 -20.86
C PRO A 197 6.55 9.98 -20.66
N TRP A 198 6.15 9.66 -19.42
CA TRP A 198 4.88 9.00 -19.14
C TRP A 198 3.76 10.02 -18.92
N PRO A 199 2.61 9.88 -19.59
CA PRO A 199 1.41 10.60 -19.21
C PRO A 199 1.02 10.26 -17.76
N ILE A 200 0.64 11.27 -16.97
CA ILE A 200 0.04 11.10 -15.63
C ILE A 200 -1.24 10.23 -15.63
N ASN A 201 -1.75 9.95 -16.83
CA ASN A 201 -2.96 9.20 -17.12
C ASN A 201 -2.74 7.68 -17.23
N ILE A 202 -1.61 7.17 -16.74
CA ILE A 202 -1.26 5.75 -16.79
C ILE A 202 -0.96 5.25 -15.38
N VAL A 203 -1.43 4.04 -15.09
CA VAL A 203 -1.03 3.24 -13.93
C VAL A 203 -0.25 2.03 -14.43
N HIS A 204 0.92 1.78 -13.85
CA HIS A 204 1.77 0.66 -14.23
C HIS A 204 1.62 -0.46 -13.20
N HIS A 205 1.42 -1.67 -13.68
CA HIS A 205 1.45 -2.88 -12.88
C HIS A 205 2.83 -3.51 -12.99
N PHE A 206 3.56 -3.51 -11.88
CA PHE A 206 4.82 -4.23 -11.73
C PHE A 206 4.62 -5.46 -10.85
N VAL A 207 5.49 -6.46 -11.03
CA VAL A 207 5.59 -7.61 -10.14
C VAL A 207 6.98 -7.71 -9.56
N LEU A 208 7.07 -7.82 -8.23
CA LEU A 208 8.29 -8.21 -7.54
C LEU A 208 8.33 -9.73 -7.45
N ARG A 209 9.26 -10.35 -8.18
CA ARG A 209 9.40 -11.81 -8.23
C ARG A 209 10.15 -12.32 -7.02
N VAL A 210 9.71 -13.48 -6.53
CA VAL A 210 10.41 -14.22 -5.48
C VAL A 210 11.78 -14.64 -6.00
N ASN A 211 12.80 -14.52 -5.15
CA ASN A 211 14.13 -15.04 -5.44
C ASN A 211 14.12 -16.57 -5.26
N SER A 212 14.45 -17.33 -6.31
CA SER A 212 14.45 -18.80 -6.27
C SER A 212 15.47 -19.37 -5.29
N ASP A 213 16.51 -18.61 -4.98
CA ASP A 213 17.60 -19.03 -4.08
C ASP A 213 17.30 -18.69 -2.61
N TYR A 214 16.18 -18.02 -2.34
CA TYR A 214 15.78 -17.66 -0.99
C TYR A 214 15.46 -18.89 -0.14
N GLN A 215 16.07 -18.94 1.03
CA GLN A 215 15.82 -19.98 2.03
C GLN A 215 15.10 -19.37 3.24
N PRO A 216 13.79 -19.63 3.43
CA PRO A 216 13.02 -19.04 4.52
C PRO A 216 13.49 -19.43 5.92
N SER A 217 14.16 -20.56 6.04
CA SER A 217 14.75 -21.04 7.29
C SER A 217 15.99 -20.25 7.72
N LEU A 218 16.57 -19.44 6.83
CA LEU A 218 17.74 -18.63 7.11
C LEU A 218 17.35 -17.17 7.33
N PRO A 219 18.11 -16.40 8.15
CA PRO A 219 17.87 -14.98 8.33
C PRO A 219 17.91 -14.20 7.00
N VAL A 220 17.09 -13.16 6.91
CA VAL A 220 17.07 -12.27 5.75
C VAL A 220 18.32 -11.40 5.77
N THR A 221 19.19 -11.61 4.79
CA THR A 221 20.50 -10.93 4.66
C THR A 221 20.77 -10.58 3.20
N ALA A 222 21.86 -9.87 2.92
CA ALA A 222 22.21 -9.49 1.54
C ALA A 222 22.45 -10.69 0.60
N ILE A 223 22.75 -11.88 1.15
CA ILE A 223 22.95 -13.12 0.40
C ILE A 223 21.71 -14.04 0.42
N ASN A 224 20.70 -13.73 1.25
CA ASN A 224 19.47 -14.49 1.39
C ASN A 224 18.27 -13.52 1.37
N ILE A 225 18.05 -12.89 0.21
CA ILE A 225 16.99 -11.88 0.00
C ILE A 225 15.73 -12.58 -0.56
N PRO A 226 14.53 -12.31 -0.03
CA PRO A 226 13.30 -12.98 -0.43
C PRO A 226 12.82 -12.67 -1.87
N TYR A 227 13.24 -11.53 -2.41
CA TYR A 227 12.77 -11.05 -3.72
C TYR A 227 13.91 -10.55 -4.59
N LEU A 228 13.72 -10.67 -5.90
CA LEU A 228 14.51 -9.97 -6.89
C LEU A 228 14.11 -8.49 -6.87
N ILE A 229 15.04 -7.60 -6.55
CA ILE A 229 14.70 -6.20 -6.25
C ILE A 229 14.21 -5.40 -7.46
N THR A 230 14.53 -5.84 -8.68
CA THR A 230 14.13 -5.16 -9.92
C THR A 230 12.68 -5.55 -10.26
N PRO A 231 11.70 -4.64 -10.10
CA PRO A 231 10.31 -4.95 -10.39
C PRO A 231 10.13 -5.12 -11.90
N GLN A 232 9.40 -6.16 -12.29
CA GLN A 232 9.12 -6.46 -13.70
C GLN A 232 7.82 -5.76 -14.11
N LEU A 233 7.85 -4.91 -15.14
CA LEU A 233 6.64 -4.32 -15.71
C LEU A 233 5.82 -5.43 -16.39
N MET A 234 4.58 -5.61 -15.96
CA MET A 234 3.66 -6.60 -16.52
C MET A 234 2.71 -5.98 -17.53
N GLN A 235 2.12 -4.84 -17.18
CA GLN A 235 1.18 -4.11 -18.04
C GLN A 235 1.02 -2.65 -17.62
N SER A 236 0.42 -1.85 -18.49
CA SER A 236 0.04 -0.46 -18.21
C SER A 236 -1.46 -0.29 -18.42
N LEU A 237 -2.10 0.36 -17.47
CA LEU A 237 -3.55 0.57 -17.40
C LEU A 237 -3.86 2.03 -17.73
N SER A 238 -4.83 2.24 -18.62
CA SER A 238 -5.35 3.58 -18.88
C SER A 238 -6.11 4.06 -17.66
N SER A 239 -5.73 5.23 -17.15
CA SER A 239 -6.41 5.85 -16.03
C SER A 239 -6.35 7.38 -16.15
N PRO A 240 -7.29 7.99 -16.89
CA PRO A 240 -7.28 9.42 -17.16
C PRO A 240 -7.48 10.25 -15.88
N ILE A 241 -6.60 11.22 -15.67
CA ILE A 241 -6.59 12.11 -14.51
C ILE A 241 -6.61 13.54 -15.00
N ARG A 242 -7.60 14.32 -14.52
CA ARG A 242 -7.55 15.77 -14.66
C ARG A 242 -6.40 16.33 -13.81
N LEU A 243 -5.75 17.39 -14.27
CA LEU A 243 -4.72 18.07 -13.46
C LEU A 243 -5.31 18.43 -12.08
N PHE A 244 -4.55 18.14 -11.02
CA PHE A 244 -4.93 18.37 -9.62
C PHE A 244 -6.07 17.51 -9.06
N PHE A 245 -6.54 16.52 -9.80
CA PHE A 245 -7.56 15.60 -9.33
C PHE A 245 -7.03 14.59 -8.31
N TRP A 246 -7.88 14.19 -7.37
CA TRP A 246 -7.54 13.17 -6.38
C TRP A 246 -7.66 11.79 -6.99
N ALA A 247 -6.56 11.06 -6.97
CA ALA A 247 -6.54 9.68 -7.44
C ALA A 247 -6.02 8.76 -6.36
N ASP A 248 -6.60 7.58 -6.33
CA ASP A 248 -6.23 6.53 -5.41
C ASP A 248 -6.41 5.17 -6.09
N MET A 249 -5.76 4.16 -5.55
CA MET A 249 -5.75 2.82 -6.12
C MET A 249 -5.69 1.79 -5.02
N ALA A 250 -6.38 0.67 -5.24
CA ALA A 250 -6.36 -0.47 -4.37
C ALA A 250 -6.00 -1.71 -5.19
N LEU A 251 -5.34 -2.65 -4.50
CA LEU A 251 -4.96 -3.95 -5.03
C LEU A 251 -5.52 -5.04 -4.14
N GLY A 252 -6.25 -5.97 -4.74
CA GLY A 252 -6.72 -7.18 -4.09
C GLY A 252 -5.72 -8.34 -4.28
N PRO A 253 -5.65 -9.27 -3.31
CA PRO A 253 -4.71 -10.39 -3.35
C PRO A 253 -5.00 -11.40 -4.47
N TYR A 254 -6.20 -11.46 -5.02
CA TYR A 254 -6.56 -12.26 -6.20
C TYR A 254 -6.36 -11.52 -7.53
N GLY A 255 -5.79 -10.32 -7.48
CA GLY A 255 -5.28 -9.56 -8.62
C GLY A 255 -6.24 -8.50 -9.13
N THR A 256 -7.34 -8.22 -8.41
CA THR A 256 -8.22 -7.11 -8.78
C THR A 256 -7.50 -5.79 -8.52
N ALA A 257 -7.42 -4.96 -9.55
CA ALA A 257 -7.00 -3.57 -9.46
C ALA A 257 -8.24 -2.68 -9.48
N LEU A 258 -8.33 -1.76 -8.51
CA LEU A 258 -9.33 -0.68 -8.51
C LEU A 258 -8.62 0.67 -8.53
N ILE A 259 -9.17 1.60 -9.30
CA ILE A 259 -8.59 2.92 -9.51
C ILE A 259 -9.72 3.94 -9.45
N ILE A 260 -9.56 4.97 -8.61
CA ILE A 260 -10.36 6.19 -8.69
C ILE A 260 -9.67 7.13 -9.67
N ASP A 261 -10.36 7.46 -10.76
CA ASP A 261 -9.87 8.39 -11.77
C ASP A 261 -10.99 9.28 -12.33
N SER A 262 -10.65 10.16 -13.27
CA SER A 262 -11.62 11.09 -13.87
C SER A 262 -12.45 10.36 -14.93
N ASN A 263 -13.76 10.55 -14.91
CA ASN A 263 -14.59 10.10 -16.02
C ASN A 263 -14.33 10.99 -17.25
N GLN A 264 -14.07 10.39 -18.40
CA GLN A 264 -13.89 11.09 -19.68
C GLN A 264 -15.05 10.80 -20.66
N ASP A 265 -15.94 9.86 -20.33
CA ASP A 265 -17.02 9.45 -21.23
C ASP A 265 -18.17 10.47 -21.19
N GLU A 266 -18.33 11.19 -22.31
CA GLU A 266 -19.46 12.01 -22.84
C GLU A 266 -20.30 12.89 -21.89
N SER A 267 -20.03 12.90 -20.58
CA SER A 267 -20.73 13.74 -19.63
C SER A 267 -20.20 15.16 -19.77
N GLN A 268 -21.10 16.13 -19.99
CA GLN A 268 -20.81 17.57 -19.93
C GLN A 268 -20.28 18.04 -18.56
N ASN A 269 -20.16 17.14 -17.59
CA ASN A 269 -19.71 17.43 -16.25
C ASN A 269 -18.23 17.10 -16.11
N ASP A 270 -17.40 18.13 -16.24
CA ASP A 270 -15.95 18.05 -16.05
C ASP A 270 -15.55 17.58 -14.65
N LEU A 271 -16.47 17.45 -13.68
CA LEU A 271 -16.20 17.06 -12.30
C LEU A 271 -16.40 15.58 -11.99
N ALA A 272 -16.82 14.78 -12.96
CA ALA A 272 -17.14 13.37 -12.71
C ALA A 272 -15.90 12.54 -12.32
N GLN A 273 -16.10 11.62 -11.38
CA GLN A 273 -15.16 10.55 -11.03
C GLN A 273 -15.73 9.21 -11.48
N ARG A 274 -14.84 8.25 -11.72
CA ARG A 274 -15.25 6.85 -11.86
C ARG A 274 -14.36 5.94 -11.03
N LEU A 275 -14.95 4.82 -10.65
CA LEU A 275 -14.25 3.65 -10.16
C LEU A 275 -14.00 2.75 -11.36
N ALA A 276 -12.77 2.76 -11.85
CA ALA A 276 -12.31 1.81 -12.84
C ALA A 276 -11.73 0.58 -12.15
N GLY A 277 -11.80 -0.57 -12.81
CA GLY A 277 -10.98 -1.69 -12.38
C GLY A 277 -10.77 -2.76 -13.43
N GLN A 278 -9.87 -3.66 -13.09
CA GLN A 278 -9.31 -4.63 -14.01
C GLN A 278 -8.74 -5.82 -13.27
N MET A 279 -8.94 -7.01 -13.84
CA MET A 279 -8.25 -8.22 -13.41
C MET A 279 -6.81 -8.19 -13.93
N LEU A 280 -5.81 -8.21 -13.05
CA LEU A 280 -4.41 -8.16 -13.45
C LEU A 280 -3.91 -9.49 -14.01
N CYS A 281 -3.08 -9.42 -15.04
CA CYS A 281 -2.39 -10.58 -15.59
C CYS A 281 -1.40 -11.12 -14.55
N ARG A 282 -1.62 -12.35 -14.09
CA ARG A 282 -0.71 -13.02 -13.16
C ARG A 282 0.40 -13.71 -13.93
N LEU A 283 1.57 -13.81 -13.30
CA LEU A 283 2.61 -14.73 -13.78
C LEU A 283 2.03 -16.15 -13.69
N GLY A 284 1.71 -16.74 -14.83
CA GLY A 284 1.31 -18.14 -14.89
C GLY A 284 2.42 -18.98 -14.26
N ASN A 285 2.11 -19.69 -13.18
CA ASN A 285 3.01 -20.71 -12.66
C ASN A 285 3.11 -21.77 -13.74
N GLY A 286 4.27 -21.88 -14.39
CA GLY A 286 4.54 -22.78 -15.52
C GLY A 286 4.48 -24.27 -15.18
N SER A 287 3.63 -24.69 -14.26
CA SER A 287 3.24 -26.09 -14.07
C SER A 287 2.25 -26.45 -15.20
N GLY A 288 2.82 -26.87 -16.33
CA GLY A 288 2.10 -27.13 -17.57
C GLY A 288 1.05 -28.22 -17.48
N SER A 289 -0.20 -27.82 -17.23
CA SER A 289 -1.33 -28.46 -17.88
C SER A 289 -1.66 -27.64 -19.13
N ASP A 290 -1.20 -28.13 -20.28
CA ASP A 290 -1.37 -27.49 -21.59
C ASP A 290 -2.84 -27.22 -21.98
N ASP A 291 -3.81 -27.74 -21.21
CA ASP A 291 -5.24 -27.69 -21.52
C ASP A 291 -5.99 -26.44 -21.03
N ASP A 292 -5.47 -25.68 -20.05
CA ASP A 292 -6.16 -24.46 -19.54
C ASP A 292 -5.65 -23.15 -20.18
N MET A 293 -4.79 -23.26 -21.19
CA MET A 293 -4.13 -22.14 -21.85
C MET A 293 -4.95 -21.52 -23.01
N LEU A 294 -6.20 -21.94 -23.22
CA LEU A 294 -7.00 -21.54 -24.39
C LEU A 294 -7.68 -20.16 -24.31
N LEU A 295 -7.55 -19.43 -23.20
CA LEU A 295 -7.99 -18.02 -23.11
C LEU A 295 -6.83 -17.01 -22.99
N ALA A 296 -5.58 -17.48 -22.93
CA ALA A 296 -4.37 -16.65 -22.91
C ALA A 296 -3.45 -16.85 -24.12
N THR A 297 -3.89 -17.59 -25.14
CA THR A 297 -3.08 -17.97 -26.31
C THR A 297 -3.35 -17.13 -27.56
N SER A 298 -2.70 -15.99 -27.63
CA SER A 298 -1.96 -15.59 -28.83
C SER A 298 -0.86 -14.64 -28.38
N SER A 299 0.31 -15.12 -27.99
CA SER A 299 1.35 -15.47 -28.95
C SER A 299 2.61 -15.88 -28.17
N ASN A 300 3.48 -16.65 -28.82
CA ASN A 300 4.85 -16.90 -28.37
C ASN A 300 5.56 -15.58 -28.04
N ALA A 301 5.51 -15.19 -26.78
CA ALA A 301 6.20 -14.02 -26.27
C ALA A 301 7.69 -14.35 -26.15
N VAL A 302 8.42 -14.12 -27.25
CA VAL A 302 9.61 -13.28 -27.11
C VAL A 302 9.18 -12.12 -26.21
N VAL A 303 9.90 -11.87 -25.12
CA VAL A 303 9.71 -10.68 -24.29
C VAL A 303 9.96 -9.48 -25.19
N SER A 304 8.97 -9.14 -26.00
CA SER A 304 8.86 -7.88 -26.66
C SER A 304 8.75 -6.91 -25.50
N GLU A 305 9.74 -6.03 -25.37
CA GLU A 305 9.68 -4.89 -24.46
C GLU A 305 8.51 -3.95 -24.79
N GLU A 306 7.75 -4.23 -25.86
CA GLU A 306 6.53 -3.51 -26.14
C GLU A 306 5.42 -3.93 -25.15
N PRO A 307 4.96 -3.00 -24.29
CA PRO A 307 3.90 -3.26 -23.35
C PRO A 307 2.65 -3.72 -24.12
N VAL A 308 2.10 -4.87 -23.74
CA VAL A 308 0.80 -5.33 -24.26
C VAL A 308 -0.18 -4.17 -24.11
N ASN A 309 -0.69 -3.66 -25.24
CA ASN A 309 -1.61 -2.52 -25.29
C ASN A 309 -2.73 -2.77 -24.27
N GLY A 310 -2.82 -1.88 -23.28
CA GLY A 310 -3.65 -2.06 -22.10
C GLY A 310 -5.10 -2.35 -22.48
N PHE A 311 -5.65 -3.45 -21.95
CA PHE A 311 -7.08 -3.68 -22.01
C PHE A 311 -7.81 -2.47 -21.39
N PRO A 312 -8.96 -2.06 -21.95
CA PRO A 312 -9.74 -1.00 -21.35
C PRO A 312 -10.15 -1.43 -19.95
N SER A 313 -9.87 -0.57 -18.97
CA SER A 313 -10.39 -0.75 -17.61
C SER A 313 -11.92 -0.64 -17.65
N MET A 314 -12.61 -1.51 -16.93
CA MET A 314 -14.07 -1.45 -16.82
C MET A 314 -14.45 -0.38 -15.79
N ALA A 315 -15.40 0.50 -16.11
CA ALA A 315 -15.97 1.41 -15.14
C ALA A 315 -17.10 0.71 -14.36
N PHE A 316 -16.90 0.52 -13.06
CA PHE A 316 -17.89 -0.12 -12.19
C PHE A 316 -18.92 0.88 -11.66
N LEU A 317 -18.49 2.11 -11.37
CA LEU A 317 -19.34 3.14 -10.82
C LEU A 317 -18.86 4.51 -11.31
N VAL A 318 -19.79 5.38 -11.69
CA VAL A 318 -19.52 6.77 -12.06
C VAL A 318 -20.27 7.67 -11.10
N ARG A 319 -19.62 8.76 -10.67
CA ARG A 319 -20.22 9.82 -9.88
C ARG A 319 -20.00 11.16 -10.54
N ASP A 320 -21.03 11.98 -10.52
CA ASP A 320 -21.01 13.35 -11.05
C ASP A 320 -20.20 14.33 -10.18
N GLN A 321 -19.77 13.92 -8.99
CA GLN A 321 -19.07 14.78 -8.04
C GLN A 321 -17.72 14.19 -7.62
N ASP A 322 -16.72 15.06 -7.51
CA ASP A 322 -15.37 14.78 -7.04
C ASP A 322 -15.31 14.64 -5.51
N THR A 323 -15.92 13.59 -4.99
CA THR A 323 -16.07 13.40 -3.53
C THR A 323 -15.23 12.26 -2.97
N TRP A 324 -14.84 11.27 -3.76
CA TRP A 324 -13.99 10.18 -3.31
C TRP A 324 -12.52 10.61 -3.27
N THR A 325 -11.83 10.17 -2.22
CA THR A 325 -10.43 10.52 -1.94
C THR A 325 -9.54 9.31 -1.70
N ARG A 326 -10.14 8.19 -1.26
CA ARG A 326 -9.48 6.90 -1.03
C ARG A 326 -10.35 5.74 -1.48
N VAL A 327 -9.71 4.66 -1.91
CA VAL A 327 -10.33 3.35 -2.15
C VAL A 327 -9.54 2.26 -1.45
N THR A 328 -10.26 1.30 -0.88
CA THR A 328 -9.68 0.03 -0.42
C THR A 328 -10.65 -1.11 -0.73
N MET A 329 -10.16 -2.34 -0.76
CA MET A 329 -11.00 -3.51 -1.04
C MET A 329 -10.63 -4.70 -0.16
N ASP A 330 -11.66 -5.48 0.16
CA ASP A 330 -11.52 -6.86 0.60
C ASP A 330 -12.06 -7.74 -0.53
N GLU A 331 -11.15 -8.20 -1.38
CA GLU A 331 -11.51 -9.01 -2.55
C GLU A 331 -12.09 -10.37 -2.16
N GLN A 332 -11.72 -10.91 -0.99
CA GLN A 332 -12.25 -12.19 -0.51
C GLN A 332 -13.70 -12.04 -0.05
N ALA A 333 -14.02 -10.94 0.62
CA ALA A 333 -15.37 -10.63 1.06
C ALA A 333 -16.25 -9.99 -0.04
N GLY A 334 -15.67 -9.65 -1.19
CA GLY A 334 -16.38 -8.95 -2.27
C GLY A 334 -16.76 -7.52 -1.91
N LYS A 335 -15.94 -6.82 -1.12
CA LYS A 335 -16.26 -5.49 -0.58
C LYS A 335 -15.28 -4.43 -1.04
N VAL A 336 -15.80 -3.24 -1.33
CA VAL A 336 -15.02 -2.06 -1.68
C VAL A 336 -15.48 -0.88 -0.84
N ALA A 337 -14.54 -0.18 -0.21
CA ALA A 337 -14.83 0.98 0.62
C ALA A 337 -14.19 2.25 0.05
N PHE A 338 -14.90 3.37 0.16
CA PHE A 338 -14.48 4.70 -0.31
C PHE A 338 -14.46 5.68 0.85
N ALA A 339 -13.40 6.48 0.95
CA ALA A 339 -13.40 7.66 1.82
C ALA A 339 -13.83 8.89 1.03
N ARG A 340 -14.68 9.73 1.63
CA ARG A 340 -15.19 10.95 1.02
C ARG A 340 -14.56 12.22 1.61
N VAL A 341 -14.57 13.32 0.85
CA VAL A 341 -14.08 14.64 1.29
C VAL A 341 -14.79 15.19 2.52
N ASP A 342 -16.04 14.77 2.77
CA ASP A 342 -16.82 15.12 3.96
C ASP A 342 -16.54 14.21 5.17
N GLY A 343 -15.58 13.29 5.05
CA GLY A 343 -15.23 12.29 6.06
C GLY A 343 -16.17 11.09 6.09
N GLY A 344 -17.18 11.03 5.22
CA GLY A 344 -18.04 9.87 5.08
C GLY A 344 -17.30 8.66 4.50
N VAL A 345 -17.77 7.47 4.85
CA VAL A 345 -17.34 6.21 4.23
C VAL A 345 -18.52 5.60 3.48
N GLU A 346 -18.28 5.18 2.24
CA GLU A 346 -19.25 4.46 1.42
C GLU A 346 -18.76 3.04 1.20
N LEU A 347 -19.64 2.06 1.37
CA LEU A 347 -19.32 0.64 1.20
C LEU A 347 -20.14 0.09 0.04
N LEU A 348 -19.47 -0.57 -0.89
CA LEU A 348 -20.05 -1.33 -1.98
C LEU A 348 -19.75 -2.81 -1.76
N GLU A 349 -20.72 -3.65 -2.11
CA GLU A 349 -20.57 -5.10 -2.15
C GLU A 349 -20.81 -5.52 -3.60
N TYR A 350 -19.92 -6.33 -4.16
CA TYR A 350 -20.15 -6.94 -5.48
C TYR A 350 -20.44 -8.43 -5.27
N ILE A 351 -21.62 -8.85 -5.75
CA ILE A 351 -22.16 -10.23 -5.65
C ILE A 351 -21.72 -11.03 -6.86
#